data_AF-A0A7G2IQ61-F1
#
_entry.id   AF-A0A7G2IQ61-F1
#
_cell.length_a   1.000
_cell.length_b   1.000
_cell.length_c   1.000
_cell.angle_alpha   90.00
_cell.angle_beta   90.00
_cell.angle_gamma   90.00
#
_symmetry.space_group_name_H-M   'P 1'
#
loop_
_entity.id
_entity.type
_entity.pdbx_description
1 polymer ?
#
loop_
_entity_poly.entity_id
_entity_poly.type
_entity_poly.pdbx_seq_one_letter_code
_entity_poly.pdbx_strand_id
1 'polypeptide(L)'
;MRIPRIYHPEPLASGSQISLCEDAANHIGRVLRMGPGQPLQLFDGSNQVFDAEITHASKKSVEVKVLNAELDDRESPLHIHLGQVMSRGEKMEFTIQKSIELGVSLITPLFF
;
A
#
# COMPACT_ATOMS: atom_id res chain seq x y z
N MET A 1 -2.31 17.50 8.29
CA MET A 1 -3.04 16.29 7.84
C MET A 1 -2.02 15.33 7.26
N ARG A 2 -2.12 14.02 7.53
CA ARG A 2 -1.19 13.01 7.01
C ARG A 2 -1.59 12.64 5.58
N ILE A 3 -0.64 12.62 4.64
CA ILE A 3 -0.86 12.17 3.26
C ILE A 3 -1.07 10.64 3.30
N PRO A 4 -2.17 10.10 2.73
CA PRO A 4 -2.43 8.67 2.76
C PRO A 4 -1.48 7.92 1.82
N ARG A 5 -0.98 6.77 2.29
CA ARG A 5 -0.16 5.84 1.50
C ARG A 5 -1.02 4.66 1.05
N ILE A 6 -1.07 4.40 -0.25
CA ILE A 6 -1.92 3.38 -0.86
C ILE A 6 -1.07 2.45 -1.71
N TYR A 7 -1.23 1.15 -1.50
CA TYR A 7 -0.58 0.13 -2.31
C TYR A 7 -1.27 0.01 -3.66
N HIS A 8 -0.49 -0.02 -4.75
CA HIS A 8 -0.98 -0.31 -6.09
C HIS A 8 -0.07 -1.36 -6.74
N PRO A 9 -0.61 -2.51 -7.19
CA PRO A 9 0.21 -3.65 -7.61
C PRO A 9 0.83 -3.49 -9.01
N GLU A 10 0.38 -2.54 -9.82
CA GLU A 10 0.92 -2.33 -11.17
C GLU A 10 2.09 -1.34 -11.15
N PRO A 11 3.08 -1.49 -12.05
CA PRO A 11 4.23 -0.59 -12.12
C PRO A 11 3.80 0.87 -12.36
N LEU A 12 4.42 1.79 -11.61
CA LEU A 12 4.13 3.22 -11.67
C LEU A 12 5.23 3.98 -12.42
N ALA A 13 4.83 4.95 -13.25
CA ALA A 13 5.75 5.83 -13.96
C ALA A 13 5.43 7.31 -13.67
N SER A 14 6.44 8.11 -13.36
CA SER A 14 6.28 9.55 -13.15
C SER A 14 5.73 10.23 -14.41
N GLY A 15 4.81 11.18 -14.22
CA GLY A 15 4.13 11.91 -15.30
C GLY A 15 2.99 11.14 -15.96
N SER A 16 2.75 9.88 -15.60
CA SER A 16 1.62 9.10 -16.11
C SER A 16 0.30 9.44 -15.39
N GLN A 17 -0.81 9.22 -16.08
CA GLN A 17 -2.14 9.19 -15.48
C GLN A 17 -2.63 7.75 -15.48
N ILE A 18 -3.05 7.26 -14.32
CA ILE A 18 -3.45 5.87 -14.13
C ILE A 18 -4.81 5.79 -13.43
N SER A 19 -5.54 4.73 -13.74
CA SER A 19 -6.69 4.32 -12.94
C SER A 19 -6.20 3.41 -11.82
N LEU A 20 -6.60 3.71 -10.59
CA LEU A 20 -6.28 2.85 -9.45
C LEU A 20 -7.02 1.51 -9.56
N CYS A 21 -6.44 0.46 -8.98
CA CYS A 21 -7.10 -0.83 -8.83
C CYS A 21 -8.35 -0.69 -7.94
N GLU A 22 -9.27 -1.65 -8.05
CA GLU A 22 -10.57 -1.59 -7.39
C GLU A 22 -10.45 -1.40 -5.85
N ASP A 23 -9.52 -2.11 -5.21
CA ASP A 23 -9.29 -1.99 -3.77
C ASP A 23 -8.81 -0.60 -3.35
N ALA A 24 -7.85 -0.04 -4.10
CA ALA A 24 -7.34 1.31 -3.87
C ALA A 24 -8.42 2.38 -4.13
N ALA A 25 -9.19 2.25 -5.21
CA ALA A 25 -10.29 3.14 -5.54
C ALA A 25 -11.39 3.12 -4.46
N ASN A 26 -11.75 1.93 -3.96
CA ASN A 26 -12.71 1.77 -2.88
C ASN A 26 -12.21 2.40 -1.57
N HIS A 27 -10.95 2.19 -1.21
CA HIS A 27 -10.35 2.79 -0.01
C HIS A 27 -10.36 4.32 -0.10
N ILE A 28 -9.93 4.89 -1.23
CA ILE A 28 -9.84 6.35 -1.40
C ILE A 28 -11.24 6.99 -1.51
N GLY A 29 -12.10 6.48 -2.39
CA GLY A 29 -13.39 7.09 -2.69
C GLY A 29 -14.44 6.87 -1.60
N ARG A 30 -14.51 5.66 -1.02
CA ARG A 30 -15.58 5.30 -0.08
C ARG A 30 -15.19 5.48 1.39
N VAL A 31 -13.98 5.09 1.76
CA VAL A 31 -13.51 5.12 3.15
C VAL A 31 -12.91 6.48 3.49
N LEU A 32 -11.91 6.92 2.73
CA LEU A 32 -11.25 8.21 2.96
C LEU A 32 -12.04 9.40 2.41
N ARG A 33 -12.97 9.16 1.47
CA ARG A 33 -13.82 10.17 0.82
C ARG A 33 -13.03 11.31 0.19
N MET A 34 -11.90 10.96 -0.41
CA MET A 34 -11.02 11.94 -1.05
C MET A 34 -11.58 12.36 -2.42
N GLY A 35 -11.23 13.58 -2.83
CA GLY A 35 -11.68 14.19 -4.08
C GLY A 35 -10.54 14.73 -4.94
N PRO A 36 -10.85 15.22 -6.15
CA PRO A 36 -9.86 15.79 -7.06
C PRO A 36 -9.04 16.93 -6.42
N GLY A 37 -7.76 17.00 -6.75
CA GLY A 37 -6.81 17.99 -6.19
C GLY A 37 -6.18 17.59 -4.86
N GLN A 38 -6.57 16.44 -4.27
CA GLN A 38 -5.97 15.97 -3.03
C GLN A 38 -4.73 15.09 -3.29
N PRO A 39 -3.66 15.27 -2.49
CA PRO A 39 -2.44 14.49 -2.63
C PRO A 39 -2.56 13.12 -1.96
N LEU A 40 -1.88 12.14 -2.53
CA LEU A 40 -1.69 10.79 -1.98
C LEU A 40 -0.32 10.26 -2.39
N GLN A 41 0.14 9.22 -1.69
CA GLN A 41 1.36 8.50 -2.02
C GLN A 41 1.05 7.08 -2.44
N LEU A 42 1.54 6.69 -3.60
CA LEU A 42 1.44 5.33 -4.10
C LEU A 42 2.76 4.58 -3.85
N PHE A 43 2.66 3.27 -3.69
CA PHE A 43 3.83 2.38 -3.64
C PHE A 43 3.45 1.02 -4.22
N ASP A 44 4.41 0.38 -4.88
CA ASP A 44 4.25 -0.88 -5.64
C ASP A 44 5.11 -2.03 -5.08
N GLY A 45 5.85 -1.79 -4.00
CA GLY A 45 6.79 -2.76 -3.41
C GLY A 45 8.21 -2.69 -3.99
N SER A 46 8.51 -1.76 -4.89
CA SER A 46 9.86 -1.55 -5.43
C SER A 46 10.78 -0.66 -4.55
N ASN A 47 10.41 -0.42 -3.29
CA ASN A 47 11.01 0.58 -2.39
C ASN A 47 10.95 2.03 -2.90
N GLN A 48 10.15 2.29 -3.94
CA GLN A 48 9.83 3.63 -4.40
C GLN A 48 8.46 4.06 -3.87
N VAL A 49 8.37 5.34 -3.55
CA VAL A 49 7.13 6.04 -3.24
C VAL A 49 6.88 7.05 -4.33
N PHE A 50 5.65 7.08 -4.83
CA PHE A 50 5.22 7.94 -5.91
C PHE A 50 4.22 8.94 -5.37
N ASP A 51 4.58 10.22 -5.36
CA ASP A 51 3.61 11.26 -5.05
C ASP A 51 2.62 11.37 -6.20
N ALA A 52 1.34 11.44 -5.88
CA ALA A 52 0.27 11.51 -6.85
C ALA A 52 -0.84 12.47 -6.41
N GLU A 53 -1.57 12.98 -7.38
CA GLU A 53 -2.73 13.85 -7.18
C GLU A 53 -3.96 13.22 -7.80
N ILE A 54 -5.09 13.23 -7.09
CA ILE A 54 -6.36 12.75 -7.62
C ILE A 54 -6.83 13.68 -8.74
N THR A 55 -6.98 13.16 -9.95
CA THR A 55 -7.55 13.90 -11.09
C THR A 55 -9.05 13.67 -11.21
N HIS A 56 -9.51 12.46 -10.86
CA HIS A 56 -10.92 12.11 -10.87
C HIS A 56 -11.25 11.14 -9.74
N ALA A 57 -12.39 11.34 -9.07
CA ALA A 57 -12.90 10.40 -8.07
C ALA A 57 -14.40 10.19 -8.27
N SER A 58 -14.77 8.95 -8.56
CA SER A 58 -16.15 8.48 -8.65
C SER A 58 -16.41 7.36 -7.65
N LYS A 59 -17.66 6.88 -7.57
CA LYS A 59 -18.00 5.73 -6.71
C LYS A 59 -17.36 4.41 -7.16
N LYS A 60 -16.89 4.32 -8.41
CA LYS A 60 -16.40 3.07 -9.02
C LYS A 60 -14.95 3.16 -9.50
N SER A 61 -14.45 4.35 -9.75
CA SER A 61 -13.12 4.57 -10.32
C SER A 61 -12.48 5.80 -9.69
N VAL A 62 -11.16 5.72 -9.50
CA VAL A 62 -10.35 6.84 -9.08
C VAL A 62 -9.17 6.92 -10.04
N GLU A 63 -8.99 8.08 -10.65
CA GLU A 63 -7.84 8.38 -11.50
C GLU A 63 -6.90 9.34 -10.78
N VAL A 64 -5.62 9.10 -10.96
CA VAL A 64 -4.56 9.87 -10.34
C VAL A 64 -3.49 10.20 -11.36
N LYS A 65 -2.84 11.34 -11.18
CA LYS A 65 -1.64 11.73 -11.91
C LYS A 65 -0.43 11.50 -11.01
N VAL A 66 0.49 10.68 -11.47
CA VAL A 66 1.77 10.43 -10.78
C VAL A 66 2.70 11.60 -11.07
N LEU A 67 3.24 12.23 -10.02
CA LEU A 67 4.05 13.45 -10.11
C LEU A 67 5.54 13.11 -10.16
N ASN A 68 6.08 12.59 -9.06
CA ASN A 68 7.49 12.26 -8.86
C ASN A 68 7.61 10.91 -8.16
N ALA A 69 8.74 10.24 -8.37
CA ALA A 69 9.12 9.03 -7.67
C ALA A 69 10.32 9.33 -6.77
N GLU A 70 10.27 8.85 -5.54
CA GLU A 70 11.35 8.97 -4.56
C GLU A 70 11.67 7.61 -3.97
N LEU A 71 12.95 7.32 -3.80
CA LEU A 71 13.38 6.13 -3.07
C LEU A 71 13.13 6.36 -1.58
N ASP A 72 12.29 5.52 -0.97
CA ASP A 72 11.96 5.56 0.46
C ASP A 72 12.13 4.14 1.01
N ASP A 73 13.38 3.71 1.11
CA ASP A 73 13.74 2.40 1.64
C ASP A 73 13.63 2.41 3.18
N ARG A 74 12.63 1.69 3.67
CA ARG A 74 12.33 1.52 5.10
C ARG A 74 12.58 0.09 5.56
N GLU A 75 13.20 -0.74 4.72
CA GLU A 75 13.43 -2.14 5.04
C GLU A 75 14.52 -2.31 6.10
N SER A 76 14.35 -3.34 6.92
CA SER A 76 15.37 -3.74 7.88
C SER A 76 16.57 -4.33 7.13
N PRO A 77 17.82 -4.05 7.54
CA PRO A 77 18.98 -4.74 6.98
C PRO A 77 19.04 -6.22 7.39
N LEU A 78 18.26 -6.63 8.39
CA LEU A 78 18.17 -8.02 8.84
C LEU A 78 17.08 -8.77 8.09
N HIS A 79 17.46 -9.87 7.43
CA HIS A 79 16.50 -10.77 6.78
C HIS A 79 15.85 -11.72 7.81
N ILE A 80 14.62 -11.42 8.23
CA ILE A 80 13.87 -12.21 9.21
C ILE A 80 12.85 -13.10 8.49
N HIS A 81 12.96 -14.42 8.67
CA HIS A 81 11.97 -15.40 8.21
C HIS A 81 11.18 -15.96 9.39
N LEU A 82 9.90 -15.62 9.48
CA LEU A 82 9.00 -16.04 10.55
C LEU A 82 8.24 -17.31 10.17
N GLY A 83 8.53 -18.42 10.85
CA GLY A 83 7.68 -19.62 10.83
C GLY A 83 6.58 -19.51 11.88
N GLN A 84 5.33 -19.29 11.46
CA GLN A 84 4.20 -19.08 12.37
C GLN A 84 3.20 -20.24 12.30
N VAL A 85 2.97 -20.92 13.42
CA VAL A 85 1.95 -21.96 13.52
C VAL A 85 0.55 -21.36 13.33
N MET A 86 -0.26 -22.01 12.49
CA MET A 86 -1.63 -21.57 12.20
C MET A 86 -2.47 -21.46 13.49
N SER A 87 -2.86 -20.23 13.80
CA SER A 87 -3.70 -19.87 14.95
C SER A 87 -5.08 -19.46 14.47
N ARG A 88 -6.12 -19.68 15.30
CA ARG A 88 -7.49 -19.30 14.97
C ARG A 88 -7.78 -17.84 15.32
N GLY A 89 -8.56 -17.18 14.46
CA GLY A 89 -9.10 -15.84 14.69
C GLY A 89 -8.06 -14.73 14.76
N GLU A 90 -8.34 -13.73 15.60
CA GLU A 90 -7.60 -12.46 15.70
C GLU A 90 -6.11 -12.60 16.03
N LYS A 91 -5.70 -13.72 16.64
CA LYS A 91 -4.28 -13.96 16.97
C LYS A 91 -3.40 -14.03 15.73
N MET A 92 -3.90 -14.63 14.65
CA MET A 92 -3.15 -14.71 13.40
C MET A 92 -3.05 -13.34 12.75
N GLU A 93 -4.17 -12.60 12.67
CA GLU A 93 -4.21 -11.25 12.11
C GLU A 93 -3.27 -10.30 12.87
N PHE A 94 -3.30 -10.33 14.20
CA PHE A 94 -2.38 -9.56 15.04
C PHE A 94 -0.91 -9.91 14.77
N THR A 95 -0.60 -11.20 14.64
CA THR A 95 0.77 -11.66 14.37
C THR A 95 1.25 -11.17 13.01
N ILE A 96 0.43 -11.29 11.96
CA ILE A 96 0.75 -10.80 10.62
C ILE A 96 0.97 -9.29 10.66
N GLN A 97 0.05 -8.53 11.27
CA GLN A 97 0.17 -7.09 11.36
C GLN A 97 1.48 -6.67 12.05
N LYS A 98 1.76 -7.22 13.23
CA LYS A 98 2.93 -6.81 14.03
C LYS A 98 4.25 -7.30 13.47
N SER A 99 4.28 -8.46 12.83
CA SER A 99 5.49 -8.93 12.16
C SER A 99 5.87 -8.04 10.96
N ILE A 100 4.89 -7.59 10.16
CA ILE A 100 5.12 -6.62 9.08
C ILE A 100 5.59 -5.27 9.63
N GLU A 101 4.93 -4.75 10.68
CA GLU A 101 5.35 -3.48 11.34
C GLU A 101 6.78 -3.54 11.90
N LEU A 102 7.26 -4.73 12.29
CA LEU A 102 8.61 -4.97 12.80
C LEU A 102 9.65 -5.28 11.72
N GLY A 103 9.26 -5.28 10.44
CA GLY A 103 10.18 -5.51 9.31
C GLY A 103 10.51 -6.98 9.05
N VAL A 104 9.54 -7.89 9.22
CA VAL A 104 9.69 -9.27 8.77
C VAL A 104 9.81 -9.34 7.24
N SER A 105 10.75 -10.14 6.73
CA SER A 105 10.99 -10.27 5.28
C SER A 105 10.12 -11.37 4.66
N LEU A 106 9.87 -12.44 5.40
CA LEU A 106 9.09 -13.59 4.93
C LEU A 106 8.32 -14.23 6.08
N ILE A 107 7.06 -14.59 5.83
CA ILE A 107 6.23 -15.35 6.76
C ILE A 107 5.86 -16.69 6.11
N THR A 108 6.15 -17.80 6.77
CA THR A 108 5.70 -19.14 6.37
C THR A 108 4.73 -19.69 7.40
N PRO A 109 3.45 -19.88 7.04
CA PRO A 109 2.50 -20.59 7.87
C PRO A 109 2.94 -22.04 8.09
N LEU A 110 2.93 -22.50 9.34
CA LEU A 110 3.26 -23.87 9.71
C LEU A 110 1.98 -24.64 10.07
N PHE A 111 1.84 -25.83 9.48
CA PHE A 111 0.80 -26.78 9.84
C PHE A 111 1.26 -27.65 11.00
N PHE A 112 0.34 -27.92 11.94
CA PHE A 112 0.51 -28.91 12.99
C PHE A 112 -0.64 -29.91 12.94
#